data_AF-A0A915NY14-F1
#
_entry.id   AF-A0A915NY14-F1
#
_cell.length_a   1.000
_cell.length_b   1.000
_cell.length_c   1.000
_cell.angle_alpha   90.00
_cell.angle_beta   90.00
_cell.angle_gamma   90.00
#
_symmetry.space_group_name_H-M   'P 1'
#
loop_
_entity.id
_entity.type
_entity.pdbx_description
1 polymer ?
#
loop_
_entity_poly.entity_id
_entity_poly.type
_entity_poly.pdbx_seq_one_letter_code
_entity_poly.pdbx_strand_id
1 'polypeptide(L)'
;LPYGRSVDVEILNLRATIVLSFGYVCFYCPTEGLVLRLQNTVLPFLRQYTANSKESSLREAHLETLNLIALSVHPNRLRDYRFESRYECLSYIKGCLLSIAAKENVKLPKDVYDKIIEASSQDIRLCINTLQMVTSGQMSMDFQKKDILMNIFEAARQILSADTSLMSKSDLFFNDYSILPLFVQENYPNVRNSKMNNLDHLQAIRRASDTIAFGDIIAKQIRTGGDWSLLREQAMFSCALPALFMDGYMTAQISFPAWLGKNSNLQKRQRLLRQLALHMHLRIAGNIQSMVLDYLPILRERLYRPLIERDSAGVPDVVAHYNYYYLVKDDTEAINELGAWPNKQNKDLASLVSTKAKSALTRQLNREKRFLPFAQPVDIKTGRRKGAETKGKVVSVDETEEKEDLEEENDLEEEAMEVNMLQMEY
;
A
#
# COMPACT_ATOMS: atom_id res chain seq x y z
N LEU A 1 4.67 -23.56 -46.17
CA LEU A 1 5.13 -22.54 -47.14
C LEU A 1 4.60 -22.95 -48.50
N PRO A 2 3.58 -22.23 -49.01
CA PRO A 2 3.87 -21.11 -49.89
C PRO A 2 3.02 -19.85 -49.54
N TYR A 3 3.16 -18.80 -50.34
CA TYR A 3 2.41 -17.54 -50.40
C TYR A 3 3.04 -16.29 -49.74
N GLY A 4 3.40 -15.32 -50.60
CA GLY A 4 3.39 -13.90 -50.30
C GLY A 4 4.71 -13.25 -49.84
N ARG A 5 5.60 -12.93 -50.79
CA ARG A 5 6.73 -12.01 -50.59
C ARG A 5 6.23 -10.55 -50.55
N SER A 6 6.18 -9.93 -49.38
CA SER A 6 6.51 -8.50 -49.25
C SER A 6 7.36 -8.31 -47.98
N VAL A 7 8.54 -7.72 -48.18
CA VAL A 7 9.60 -7.61 -47.19
C VAL A 7 9.62 -6.18 -46.70
N ASP A 8 8.71 -5.84 -45.79
CA ASP A 8 8.94 -4.72 -44.89
C ASP A 8 9.62 -5.30 -43.64
N VAL A 9 10.90 -4.98 -43.47
CA VAL A 9 11.71 -5.42 -42.32
C VAL A 9 11.04 -5.08 -41.00
N GLU A 10 10.29 -3.98 -40.95
CA GLU A 10 9.49 -3.57 -39.80
C GLU A 10 8.33 -4.52 -39.50
N ILE A 11 7.64 -5.04 -40.53
CA ILE A 11 6.57 -6.03 -40.36
C ILE A 11 7.15 -7.38 -39.94
N LEU A 12 8.33 -7.74 -40.46
CA LEU A 12 9.03 -8.95 -40.04
C LEU A 12 9.47 -8.88 -38.57
N ASN A 13 10.00 -7.73 -38.15
CA ASN A 13 10.41 -7.45 -36.78
C ASN A 13 9.21 -7.37 -35.83
N LEU A 14 8.10 -6.78 -36.25
CA LEU A 14 6.86 -6.76 -35.48
C LEU A 14 6.27 -8.17 -35.33
N ARG A 15 6.26 -8.97 -36.39
CA ARG A 15 5.87 -10.39 -36.33
C ARG A 15 6.78 -11.19 -35.40
N ALA A 16 8.11 -11.01 -35.49
CA ALA A 16 9.07 -11.66 -34.61
C ALA A 16 8.86 -11.23 -33.14
N THR A 17 8.60 -9.95 -32.89
CA THR A 17 8.36 -9.40 -31.54
C THR A 17 7.04 -9.91 -30.96
N ILE A 18 5.97 -9.98 -31.76
CA ILE A 18 4.68 -10.56 -31.34
C ILE A 18 4.85 -12.05 -31.08
N VAL A 19 5.54 -12.81 -31.94
CA VAL A 19 5.78 -14.24 -31.73
C VAL A 19 6.66 -14.50 -30.51
N LEU A 20 7.67 -13.65 -30.23
CA LEU A 20 8.52 -13.76 -29.05
C LEU A 20 7.78 -13.38 -27.76
N SER A 21 7.00 -12.29 -27.77
CA SER A 21 6.24 -11.84 -26.60
C SER A 21 5.06 -12.74 -26.27
N PHE A 22 4.30 -13.19 -27.28
CA PHE A 22 3.21 -14.16 -27.09
C PHE A 22 3.75 -15.57 -26.83
N GLY A 23 4.86 -15.95 -27.48
CA GLY A 23 5.55 -17.21 -27.23
C GLY A 23 6.03 -17.32 -25.79
N TYR A 24 6.63 -16.25 -25.24
CA TYR A 24 7.02 -16.16 -23.83
C TYR A 24 5.79 -16.33 -22.92
N VAL A 25 4.71 -15.58 -23.15
CA VAL A 25 3.49 -15.68 -22.33
C VAL A 25 2.84 -17.07 -22.40
N CYS A 26 2.83 -17.71 -23.57
CA CYS A 26 2.34 -19.09 -23.75
C CYS A 26 3.23 -20.13 -23.04
N PHE A 27 4.54 -19.87 -22.91
CA PHE A 27 5.50 -20.78 -22.29
C PHE A 27 5.41 -20.78 -20.75
N TYR A 28 5.02 -19.65 -20.15
CA TYR A 28 4.93 -19.49 -18.69
C TYR A 28 3.50 -19.54 -18.13
N CYS A 29 2.48 -19.67 -18.96
CA CYS A 29 1.09 -19.78 -18.51
C CYS A 29 0.71 -21.25 -18.23
N PRO A 30 0.08 -21.56 -17.07
CA PRO A 30 -0.46 -22.90 -16.82
C PRO A 30 -1.40 -23.33 -17.94
N THR A 31 -1.37 -24.60 -18.33
CA THR A 31 -2.08 -25.11 -19.51
C THR A 31 -3.58 -24.81 -19.45
N GLU A 32 -4.20 -24.89 -18.27
CA GLU A 32 -5.61 -24.51 -18.06
C GLU A 32 -5.85 -23.01 -18.26
N GLY A 33 -4.95 -22.14 -17.78
CA GLY A 33 -5.04 -20.69 -17.94
C GLY A 33 -4.85 -20.26 -19.40
N LEU A 34 -3.96 -20.93 -20.12
CA LEU A 34 -3.72 -20.71 -21.55
C LEU A 34 -4.94 -21.13 -22.38
N VAL A 35 -5.52 -22.30 -22.09
CA VAL A 35 -6.73 -22.79 -22.77
C VAL A 35 -7.91 -21.86 -22.51
N LEU A 36 -8.11 -21.41 -21.27
CA LEU A 36 -9.19 -20.49 -20.90
C LEU A 36 -9.07 -19.14 -21.62
N ARG A 37 -7.86 -18.56 -21.69
CA ARG A 37 -7.57 -17.32 -22.41
C ARG A 37 -7.73 -17.46 -23.92
N LEU A 38 -7.27 -18.57 -24.48
CA LEU A 38 -7.45 -18.88 -25.91
C LEU A 38 -8.94 -18.97 -26.25
N GLN A 39 -9.71 -19.72 -25.46
CA GLN A 39 -11.13 -19.97 -25.72
C GLN A 39 -12.02 -18.74 -25.51
N ASN A 40 -11.77 -17.96 -24.45
CA ASN A 40 -12.67 -16.88 -24.04
C ASN A 40 -12.26 -15.50 -24.55
N THR A 41 -11.02 -15.31 -24.99
CA THR A 41 -10.51 -13.99 -25.38
C THR A 41 -9.93 -13.98 -26.79
N VAL A 42 -8.97 -14.87 -27.07
CA VAL A 42 -8.21 -14.82 -28.33
C VAL A 42 -9.03 -15.34 -29.52
N LEU A 43 -9.64 -16.53 -29.40
CA LEU A 43 -10.45 -17.11 -30.48
C LEU A 43 -11.71 -16.28 -30.81
N PRO A 44 -12.47 -15.74 -29.83
CA PRO A 44 -13.61 -14.87 -30.12
C PRO A 44 -13.21 -13.58 -30.84
N PHE A 45 -12.08 -12.98 -30.44
CA PHE A 45 -11.51 -11.81 -31.11
C PHE A 45 -11.13 -12.13 -32.56
N LEU A 46 -10.35 -13.19 -32.80
CA LEU A 46 -9.96 -13.59 -34.17
C LEU A 46 -11.16 -14.00 -35.04
N ARG A 47 -12.23 -14.55 -34.44
CA ARG A 47 -13.47 -14.92 -35.15
C ARG A 47 -14.21 -13.71 -35.72
N GLN A 48 -14.15 -12.55 -35.05
CA GLN A 48 -14.77 -11.32 -35.55
C GLN A 48 -14.05 -10.76 -36.79
N TYR A 49 -12.73 -10.91 -36.87
CA TYR A 49 -11.93 -10.43 -38.01
C TYR A 49 -11.95 -11.39 -39.21
N THR A 50 -12.00 -12.71 -38.96
CA THR A 50 -12.13 -13.72 -40.03
C THR A 50 -13.50 -13.66 -40.73
N ALA A 51 -14.57 -13.37 -39.98
CA ALA A 51 -15.93 -13.24 -40.50
C ALA A 51 -16.16 -11.96 -41.34
N ASN A 52 -15.52 -10.83 -40.97
CA ASN A 52 -15.77 -9.52 -41.59
C ASN A 52 -14.73 -9.07 -42.63
N SER A 53 -13.65 -9.82 -42.85
CA SER A 53 -12.63 -9.45 -43.84
C SER A 53 -13.11 -9.66 -45.29
N LYS A 54 -13.04 -8.63 -46.14
CA LYS A 54 -13.23 -8.74 -47.61
C LYS A 54 -11.94 -9.08 -48.36
N GLU A 55 -10.77 -8.96 -47.73
CA GLU A 55 -9.45 -9.24 -48.31
C GLU A 55 -8.97 -10.68 -48.02
N SER A 56 -8.58 -11.40 -49.08
CA SER A 56 -8.14 -12.82 -49.02
C SER A 56 -6.84 -12.98 -48.22
N SER A 57 -5.87 -12.08 -48.43
CA SER A 57 -4.55 -12.10 -47.81
C SER A 57 -4.60 -11.97 -46.29
N LEU A 58 -5.49 -11.11 -45.77
CA LEU A 58 -5.69 -10.95 -44.34
C LEU A 58 -6.33 -12.20 -43.72
N ARG A 59 -7.33 -12.79 -44.39
CA ARG A 59 -7.98 -14.02 -43.94
C ARG A 59 -7.01 -15.20 -43.91
N GLU A 60 -6.14 -15.31 -44.91
CA GLU A 60 -5.09 -16.33 -45.00
C GLU A 60 -4.08 -16.23 -43.84
N ALA A 61 -3.58 -15.02 -43.53
CA ALA A 61 -2.66 -14.82 -42.42
C ALA A 61 -3.29 -15.19 -41.05
N HIS A 62 -4.58 -14.93 -40.86
CA HIS A 62 -5.29 -15.29 -39.63
C HIS A 62 -5.46 -16.82 -39.49
N LEU A 63 -5.77 -17.52 -40.58
CA LEU A 63 -5.87 -18.98 -40.58
C LEU A 63 -4.52 -19.66 -40.33
N GLU A 64 -3.43 -19.10 -40.87
CA GLU A 64 -2.07 -19.57 -40.58
C GLU A 64 -1.71 -19.41 -39.10
N THR A 65 -2.09 -18.28 -38.50
CA THR A 65 -1.86 -18.01 -37.07
C THR A 65 -2.61 -19.01 -36.19
N LEU A 66 -3.87 -19.34 -36.53
CA LEU A 66 -4.66 -20.35 -35.81
C LEU A 66 -4.04 -21.76 -35.90
N ASN A 67 -3.52 -22.14 -37.07
CA ASN A 67 -2.88 -23.44 -37.25
C ASN A 67 -1.57 -23.56 -36.47
N LEU A 68 -0.76 -22.50 -36.43
CA LEU A 68 0.49 -22.47 -35.65
C LEU A 68 0.24 -22.58 -34.14
N ILE A 69 -0.83 -21.95 -33.63
CA ILE A 69 -1.26 -22.09 -32.23
C ILE A 69 -1.74 -23.52 -31.95
N ALA A 70 -2.51 -24.13 -32.86
CA ALA A 70 -2.98 -25.50 -32.68
C ALA A 70 -1.84 -26.53 -32.68
N LEU A 71 -0.81 -26.32 -33.51
CA LEU A 71 0.37 -27.18 -33.59
C LEU A 71 1.32 -27.05 -32.39
N SER A 72 1.37 -25.90 -31.74
CA SER A 72 2.23 -25.68 -30.56
C SER A 72 1.62 -26.25 -29.28
N VAL A 73 0.29 -26.31 -29.18
CA VAL A 73 -0.44 -26.84 -28.00
C VAL A 73 -0.80 -28.33 -28.17
N HIS A 74 -0.40 -28.97 -29.28
CA HIS A 74 -0.79 -30.34 -29.58
C HIS A 74 -0.23 -31.36 -28.55
N PRO A 75 -1.07 -32.25 -27.97
CA PRO A 75 -0.67 -33.16 -26.88
C PRO A 75 0.52 -34.09 -27.18
N ASN A 76 0.70 -34.47 -28.45
CA ASN A 76 1.83 -35.32 -28.87
C ASN A 76 3.19 -34.61 -28.83
N ARG A 77 3.24 -33.27 -28.74
CA ARG A 77 4.50 -32.48 -28.63
C ARG A 77 4.82 -32.04 -27.20
N LEU A 78 3.92 -32.30 -26.26
CA LEU A 78 4.05 -31.97 -24.83
C LEU A 78 4.58 -33.13 -23.98
N ARG A 79 4.99 -34.24 -24.61
CA ARG A 79 5.56 -35.38 -23.89
C ARG A 79 7.07 -35.19 -23.75
N ASP A 80 7.51 -35.07 -22.49
CA ASP A 80 8.89 -34.87 -22.01
C ASP A 80 9.40 -33.43 -21.84
N TYR A 81 8.63 -32.55 -21.18
CA TYR A 81 9.20 -31.32 -20.60
C TYR A 81 9.44 -31.49 -19.09
N ARG A 82 10.71 -31.64 -18.69
CA ARG A 82 11.15 -31.50 -17.29
C ARG A 82 11.54 -30.03 -17.07
N PHE A 83 11.08 -29.43 -15.97
CA PHE A 83 11.34 -28.01 -15.67
C PHE A 83 12.83 -27.72 -15.40
N GLU A 84 13.51 -27.00 -16.29
CA GLU A 84 14.90 -26.51 -16.13
C GLU A 84 15.00 -25.15 -15.39
N SER A 85 13.89 -24.40 -15.26
CA SER A 85 13.93 -22.98 -14.87
C SER A 85 14.43 -22.68 -13.47
N ARG A 86 14.35 -23.63 -12.52
CA ARG A 86 14.86 -23.43 -11.15
C ARG A 86 16.38 -23.38 -11.13
N TYR A 87 17.05 -24.23 -11.91
CA TYR A 87 18.51 -24.27 -11.94
C TYR A 87 19.09 -23.06 -12.68
N GLU A 88 18.44 -22.64 -13.76
CA GLU A 88 18.81 -21.43 -14.50
C GLU A 88 18.61 -20.15 -13.66
N CYS A 89 17.51 -20.05 -12.90
CA CYS A 89 17.26 -18.93 -12.00
C CYS A 89 18.32 -18.84 -10.90
N LEU A 90 18.66 -19.98 -10.26
CA LEU A 90 19.74 -20.05 -9.26
C LEU A 90 21.09 -19.62 -9.85
N SER A 91 21.39 -20.08 -11.07
CA SER A 91 22.61 -19.69 -11.80
C SER A 91 22.66 -18.20 -12.10
N TYR A 92 21.52 -17.60 -12.48
CA TYR A 92 21.40 -16.17 -12.76
C TYR A 92 21.59 -15.32 -11.49
N ILE A 93 20.94 -15.69 -10.38
CA ILE A 93 21.08 -15.00 -9.09
C ILE A 93 22.54 -15.10 -8.61
N LYS A 94 23.15 -16.29 -8.72
CA LYS A 94 24.57 -16.50 -8.39
C LYS A 94 25.50 -15.66 -9.25
N GLY A 95 25.25 -15.57 -10.56
CA GLY A 95 26.00 -14.71 -11.47
C GLY A 95 25.89 -13.23 -11.11
N CYS A 96 24.70 -12.78 -10.71
CA CYS A 96 24.47 -11.42 -10.24
C CYS A 96 25.26 -11.11 -8.97
N LEU A 97 25.18 -11.97 -7.95
CA LEU A 97 25.92 -11.80 -6.69
C LEU A 97 27.44 -11.82 -6.89
N LEU A 98 27.94 -12.71 -7.75
CA LEU A 98 29.37 -12.74 -8.11
C LEU A 98 29.83 -11.47 -8.83
N SER A 99 28.98 -10.89 -9.69
CA SER A 99 29.28 -9.62 -10.36
C SER A 99 29.33 -8.45 -9.37
N ILE A 100 28.42 -8.41 -8.40
CA ILE A 100 28.41 -7.39 -7.34
C ILE A 100 29.64 -7.53 -6.45
N ALA A 101 29.93 -8.75 -5.96
CA ALA A 101 31.10 -9.02 -5.13
C ALA A 101 32.42 -8.65 -5.84
N ALA A 102 32.51 -8.91 -7.16
CA ALA A 102 33.66 -8.50 -7.96
C ALA A 102 33.81 -6.98 -8.09
N LYS A 103 32.70 -6.23 -8.19
CA LYS A 103 32.71 -4.76 -8.24
C LYS A 103 33.04 -4.12 -6.89
N GLU A 104 32.64 -4.76 -5.80
CA GLU A 104 32.85 -4.28 -4.42
C GLU A 104 34.14 -4.82 -3.78
N ASN A 105 34.98 -5.54 -4.53
CA ASN A 105 36.22 -6.17 -4.05
C ASN A 105 36.02 -7.15 -2.88
N VAL A 106 34.86 -7.78 -2.82
CA VAL A 106 34.50 -8.77 -1.80
C VAL A 106 34.97 -10.16 -2.25
N LYS A 107 35.71 -10.85 -1.38
CA LYS A 107 36.19 -12.23 -1.62
C LYS A 107 35.50 -13.20 -0.66
N LEU A 108 34.48 -13.90 -1.17
CA LEU A 108 33.80 -14.98 -0.44
C LEU A 108 33.97 -16.34 -1.16
N PRO A 109 33.99 -17.47 -0.43
CA PRO A 109 33.97 -18.81 -1.03
C PRO A 109 32.71 -19.05 -1.86
N LYS A 110 32.80 -19.87 -2.92
CA LYS A 110 31.67 -20.13 -3.83
C LYS A 110 30.47 -20.77 -3.12
N ASP A 111 30.71 -21.56 -2.09
CA ASP A 111 29.68 -22.27 -1.31
C ASP A 111 28.82 -21.30 -0.47
N VAL A 112 29.38 -20.15 -0.10
CA VAL A 112 28.67 -19.12 0.68
C VAL A 112 27.57 -18.47 -0.16
N TYR A 113 27.80 -18.27 -1.46
CA TYR A 113 26.77 -17.72 -2.35
C TYR A 113 25.59 -18.68 -2.52
N ASP A 114 25.84 -19.98 -2.63
CA ASP A 114 24.76 -20.97 -2.72
C ASP A 114 23.94 -21.00 -1.43
N LYS A 115 24.61 -20.94 -0.26
CA LYS A 115 23.94 -20.81 1.04
C LYS A 115 23.12 -19.53 1.17
N ILE A 116 23.61 -18.38 0.69
CA ILE A 116 22.85 -17.10 0.70
C ILE A 116 21.60 -17.20 -0.18
N ILE A 117 21.71 -17.83 -1.34
CA ILE A 117 20.59 -17.96 -2.29
C ILE A 117 19.52 -18.91 -1.74
N GLU A 118 19.96 -20.04 -1.17
CA GLU A 118 19.07 -20.98 -0.48
C GLU A 118 18.43 -20.35 0.75
N ALA A 119 19.21 -19.58 1.51
CA ALA A 119 18.76 -18.85 2.68
C ALA A 119 17.68 -17.80 2.35
N SER A 120 17.94 -17.02 1.30
CA SER A 120 17.06 -15.92 0.89
C SER A 120 15.81 -16.38 0.14
N SER A 121 15.54 -17.70 0.09
CA SER A 121 14.44 -18.28 -0.70
C SER A 121 14.38 -17.75 -2.13
N GLN A 122 15.55 -17.48 -2.73
CA GLN A 122 15.72 -16.99 -4.11
C GLN A 122 15.21 -15.56 -4.35
N ASP A 123 14.96 -14.76 -3.30
CA ASP A 123 14.69 -13.33 -3.43
C ASP A 123 16.00 -12.54 -3.65
N ILE A 124 16.12 -11.87 -4.79
CA ILE A 124 17.33 -11.14 -5.19
C ILE A 124 17.64 -9.98 -4.24
N ARG A 125 16.63 -9.26 -3.75
CA ARG A 125 16.84 -8.11 -2.83
C ARG A 125 17.37 -8.61 -1.50
N LEU A 126 16.77 -9.68 -0.97
CA LEU A 126 17.22 -10.30 0.26
C LEU A 126 18.62 -10.89 0.11
N CYS A 127 18.95 -11.51 -1.05
CA CYS A 127 20.30 -12.00 -1.33
C CYS A 127 21.36 -10.90 -1.27
N ILE A 128 21.08 -9.73 -1.86
CA ILE A 128 22.01 -8.58 -1.87
C ILE A 128 22.19 -8.02 -0.45
N ASN A 129 21.10 -7.84 0.30
CA ASN A 129 21.16 -7.36 1.69
C ASN A 129 21.92 -8.35 2.59
N THR A 130 21.68 -9.64 2.42
CA THR A 130 22.35 -10.72 3.16
C THR A 130 23.84 -10.75 2.80
N LEU A 131 24.20 -10.59 1.53
CA LEU A 131 25.59 -10.45 1.09
C LEU A 131 26.26 -9.26 1.77
N GLN A 132 25.59 -8.10 1.86
CA GLN A 132 26.10 -6.92 2.53
C GLN A 132 26.30 -7.12 4.05
N MET A 133 25.40 -7.84 4.72
CA MET A 133 25.54 -8.15 6.15
C MET A 133 26.68 -9.14 6.45
N VAL A 134 26.94 -10.09 5.54
CA VAL A 134 28.07 -11.03 5.65
C VAL A 134 29.40 -10.29 5.44
N THR A 135 29.45 -9.34 4.51
CA THR A 135 30.67 -8.59 4.20
C THR A 135 30.99 -7.53 5.25
N SER A 136 29.99 -6.97 5.91
CA SER A 136 30.16 -6.04 7.04
C SER A 136 30.60 -6.72 8.34
N GLY A 137 30.68 -8.06 8.36
CA GLY A 137 31.03 -8.84 9.55
C GLY A 137 29.93 -8.91 10.60
N GLN A 138 28.72 -8.41 10.28
CA GLN A 138 27.56 -8.43 11.17
C GLN A 138 26.85 -9.80 11.21
N MET A 139 27.16 -10.69 10.26
CA MET A 139 26.58 -12.02 10.16
C MET A 139 27.64 -13.10 9.91
N SER A 140 27.57 -14.23 10.63
CA SER A 140 28.50 -15.36 10.50
C SER A 140 28.35 -16.07 9.15
N MET A 141 29.44 -16.67 8.64
CA MET A 141 29.43 -17.46 7.40
C MET A 141 28.80 -18.85 7.56
N ASP A 142 28.52 -19.26 8.80
CA ASP A 142 27.75 -20.46 9.11
C ASP A 142 26.26 -20.11 9.17
N PHE A 143 25.59 -20.17 8.02
CA PHE A 143 24.14 -20.04 7.93
C PHE A 143 23.49 -21.29 8.53
N GLN A 144 23.05 -21.24 9.79
CA GLN A 144 22.02 -22.18 10.22
C GLN A 144 20.70 -21.75 9.55
N LYS A 145 19.81 -22.71 9.23
CA LYS A 145 18.43 -22.38 8.76
C LYS A 145 17.65 -21.46 9.73
N LYS A 146 18.14 -21.31 10.97
CA LYS A 146 17.62 -20.42 12.00
C LYS A 146 18.17 -18.98 11.96
N ASP A 147 19.29 -18.74 11.28
CA ASP A 147 20.00 -17.44 11.30
C ASP A 147 19.58 -16.51 10.17
N ILE A 148 18.73 -17.00 9.29
CA ILE A 148 18.04 -16.21 8.30
C ILE A 148 16.90 -15.56 9.07
N LEU A 149 16.86 -14.24 9.13
CA LEU A 149 15.74 -13.45 9.61
C LEU A 149 14.45 -14.13 9.16
N MET A 150 13.82 -14.87 10.07
CA MET A 150 12.62 -15.61 9.74
C MET A 150 11.64 -14.57 9.23
N ASN A 151 11.10 -14.80 8.04
CA ASN A 151 10.21 -13.80 7.44
C ASN A 151 9.08 -13.50 8.43
N ILE A 152 8.75 -12.23 8.66
CA ILE A 152 7.69 -11.79 9.59
C ILE A 152 6.38 -12.55 9.33
N PHE A 153 6.04 -12.80 8.06
CA PHE A 153 4.87 -13.60 7.69
C PHE A 153 4.99 -15.06 8.10
N GLU A 154 6.19 -15.63 8.09
CA GLU A 154 6.45 -17.00 8.54
C GLU A 154 6.44 -17.09 10.06
N ALA A 155 7.04 -16.12 10.75
CA ALA A 155 6.97 -15.96 12.19
C ALA A 155 5.51 -15.89 12.66
N ALA A 156 4.69 -15.05 12.02
CA ALA A 156 3.26 -14.95 12.29
C ALA A 156 2.51 -16.28 12.03
N ARG A 157 2.86 -17.01 10.95
CA ARG A 157 2.29 -18.35 10.66
C ARG A 157 2.62 -19.35 11.75
N GLN A 158 3.86 -19.38 12.21
CA GLN A 158 4.28 -20.28 13.27
C GLN A 158 3.65 -19.91 14.61
N ILE A 159 3.56 -18.63 14.95
CA ILE A 159 2.87 -18.15 16.17
C ILE A 159 1.41 -18.63 16.18
N LEU A 160 0.69 -18.47 15.07
CA LEU A 160 -0.72 -18.82 14.97
C LEU A 160 -1.00 -20.32 14.78
N SER A 161 0.04 -21.14 14.57
CA SER A 161 -0.11 -22.60 14.44
C SER A 161 -0.28 -23.27 15.80
N ALA A 162 -1.13 -24.29 15.87
CA ALA A 162 -1.29 -25.14 17.06
C ALA A 162 -0.02 -25.97 17.38
N ASP A 163 0.80 -26.30 16.37
CA ASP A 163 1.95 -27.19 16.53
C ASP A 163 3.12 -26.55 17.30
N THR A 164 3.12 -25.23 17.42
CA THR A 164 4.22 -24.47 18.02
C THR A 164 4.02 -24.35 19.53
N SER A 165 5.05 -24.68 20.31
CA SER A 165 4.99 -24.60 21.78
C SER A 165 4.80 -23.15 22.26
N LEU A 166 4.15 -22.96 23.40
CA LEU A 166 3.90 -21.62 23.97
C LEU A 166 5.19 -20.81 24.13
N MET A 167 6.26 -21.42 24.63
CA MET A 167 7.55 -20.76 24.80
C MET A 167 8.14 -20.37 23.45
N SER A 168 8.10 -21.27 22.46
CA SER A 168 8.54 -20.95 21.10
C SER A 168 7.74 -19.78 20.52
N LYS A 169 6.41 -19.73 20.69
CA LYS A 169 5.59 -18.59 20.25
C LYS A 169 6.05 -17.26 20.87
N SER A 170 6.41 -17.29 22.15
CA SER A 170 6.98 -16.12 22.85
C SER A 170 8.35 -15.73 22.31
N ASP A 171 9.19 -16.69 21.93
CA ASP A 171 10.50 -16.40 21.34
C ASP A 171 10.37 -15.82 19.92
N LEU A 172 9.42 -16.32 19.11
CA LEU A 172 9.19 -15.82 17.75
C LEU A 172 8.75 -14.36 17.72
N PHE A 173 8.11 -13.85 18.79
CA PHE A 173 7.79 -12.43 18.93
C PHE A 173 9.04 -11.53 18.87
N PHE A 174 10.18 -11.98 19.39
CA PHE A 174 11.41 -11.18 19.39
C PHE A 174 12.08 -11.06 18.02
N ASN A 175 11.60 -11.79 17.00
CA ASN A 175 12.05 -11.60 15.63
C ASN A 175 11.65 -10.21 15.11
N ASP A 176 10.44 -9.73 15.48
CA ASP A 176 10.02 -8.34 15.26
C ASP A 176 8.91 -7.99 16.27
N TYR A 177 9.33 -7.48 17.43
CA TYR A 177 8.43 -7.13 18.53
C TYR A 177 7.54 -5.94 18.21
N SER A 178 7.88 -5.16 17.17
CA SER A 178 7.14 -3.96 16.79
C SER A 178 5.89 -4.31 15.99
N ILE A 179 5.98 -5.28 15.07
CA ILE A 179 4.92 -5.56 14.10
C ILE A 179 4.20 -6.89 14.32
N LEU A 180 4.84 -7.90 14.93
CA LEU A 180 4.21 -9.22 15.11
C LEU A 180 2.93 -9.20 15.94
N PRO A 181 2.79 -8.36 17.00
CA PRO A 181 1.52 -8.16 17.68
C PRO A 181 0.37 -7.79 16.74
N LEU A 182 0.64 -6.91 15.76
CA LEU A 182 -0.34 -6.46 14.78
C LEU A 182 -0.71 -7.60 13.81
N PHE A 183 0.26 -8.42 13.42
CA PHE A 183 0.00 -9.61 12.59
C PHE A 183 -0.90 -10.62 13.31
N VAL A 184 -0.66 -10.86 14.60
CA VAL A 184 -1.52 -11.74 15.40
C VAL A 184 -2.92 -11.14 15.52
N GLN A 185 -3.03 -9.84 15.82
CA GLN A 185 -4.32 -9.16 15.97
C GLN A 185 -5.18 -9.19 14.70
N GLU A 186 -4.58 -9.01 13.52
CA GLU A 186 -5.32 -9.03 12.25
C GLU A 186 -5.81 -10.44 11.88
N ASN A 187 -5.04 -11.47 12.24
CA ASN A 187 -5.21 -12.81 11.71
C ASN A 187 -5.79 -13.84 12.70
N TYR A 188 -5.74 -13.60 14.01
CA TYR A 188 -6.27 -14.54 15.00
C TYR A 188 -7.74 -14.94 14.77
N PRO A 189 -8.67 -14.07 14.27
CA PRO A 189 -10.06 -14.48 14.05
C PRO A 189 -10.21 -15.51 12.91
N ASN A 190 -9.21 -15.59 12.03
CA ASN A 190 -9.17 -16.52 10.89
C ASN A 190 -8.56 -17.89 11.26
N VAL A 191 -8.12 -18.06 12.51
CA VAL A 191 -7.62 -19.35 13.02
C VAL A 191 -8.81 -20.20 13.43
N ARG A 192 -8.90 -21.44 12.93
CA ARG A 192 -9.97 -22.37 13.29
C ARG A 192 -9.39 -23.70 13.76
N ASN A 193 -9.93 -24.19 14.88
CA ASN A 193 -9.73 -25.55 15.33
C ASN A 193 -10.93 -26.40 14.92
N SER A 194 -10.69 -27.50 14.19
CA SER A 194 -11.75 -28.42 13.76
C SER A 194 -12.48 -29.12 14.92
N LYS A 195 -11.91 -29.10 16.13
CA LYS A 195 -12.48 -29.71 17.34
C LYS A 195 -13.40 -28.77 18.13
N MET A 196 -13.34 -27.46 17.90
CA MET A 196 -14.10 -26.47 18.68
C MET A 196 -15.48 -26.22 18.06
N ASN A 197 -16.51 -26.17 18.91
CA ASN A 197 -17.84 -25.73 18.49
C ASN A 197 -17.86 -24.21 18.25
N ASN A 198 -18.88 -23.70 17.56
CA ASN A 198 -19.02 -22.26 17.26
C ASN A 198 -19.06 -21.39 18.52
N LEU A 199 -19.74 -21.87 19.59
CA LEU A 199 -19.79 -21.18 20.88
C LEU A 199 -18.41 -21.14 21.55
N ASP A 200 -17.70 -22.27 21.56
CA ASP A 200 -16.36 -22.36 22.16
C ASP A 200 -15.36 -21.50 21.40
N HIS A 201 -15.47 -21.47 20.07
CA HIS A 201 -14.66 -20.60 19.23
C HIS A 201 -14.93 -19.11 19.49
N LEU A 202 -16.19 -18.71 19.67
CA LEU A 202 -16.52 -17.32 20.01
C LEU A 202 -15.98 -16.96 21.41
N GLN A 203 -16.01 -17.89 22.37
CA GLN A 203 -15.36 -17.71 23.66
C GLN A 203 -13.82 -17.63 23.55
N ALA A 204 -13.21 -18.39 22.64
CA ALA A 204 -11.78 -18.33 22.35
C ALA A 204 -11.40 -16.97 21.76
N ILE A 205 -12.16 -16.46 20.77
CA ILE A 205 -11.98 -15.12 20.22
C ILE A 205 -12.05 -14.07 21.33
N ARG A 206 -13.07 -14.14 22.20
CA ARG A 206 -13.20 -13.21 23.33
C ARG A 206 -11.97 -13.23 24.23
N ARG A 207 -11.50 -14.42 24.63
CA ARG A 207 -10.32 -14.55 25.49
C ARG A 207 -9.07 -14.01 24.80
N ALA A 208 -8.90 -14.30 23.50
CA ALA A 208 -7.81 -13.78 22.69
C ALA A 208 -7.87 -12.25 22.59
N SER A 209 -9.05 -11.66 22.36
CA SER A 209 -9.21 -10.21 22.29
C SER A 209 -8.90 -9.52 23.62
N ASP A 210 -9.34 -10.12 24.75
CA ASP A 210 -9.04 -9.60 26.09
C ASP A 210 -7.52 -9.60 26.34
N THR A 211 -6.81 -10.67 25.96
CA THR A 211 -5.34 -10.72 26.09
C THR A 211 -4.61 -9.76 25.18
N ILE A 212 -5.07 -9.57 23.93
CA ILE A 212 -4.48 -8.58 23.02
C ILE A 212 -4.64 -7.17 23.60
N ALA A 213 -5.79 -6.86 24.21
CA ALA A 213 -6.02 -5.58 24.87
C ALA A 213 -5.08 -5.37 26.07
N PHE A 214 -4.83 -6.40 26.89
CA PHE A 214 -3.80 -6.31 27.94
C PHE A 214 -2.39 -6.13 27.37
N GLY A 215 -2.09 -6.83 26.27
CA GLY A 215 -0.84 -6.67 25.54
C GLY A 215 -0.64 -5.24 25.03
N ASP A 216 -1.71 -4.57 24.58
CA ASP A 216 -1.67 -3.17 24.15
C ASP A 216 -1.40 -2.20 25.31
N ILE A 217 -1.99 -2.44 26.50
CA ILE A 217 -1.70 -1.66 27.71
C ILE A 217 -0.21 -1.78 28.08
N ILE A 218 0.34 -3.00 28.06
CA ILE A 218 1.77 -3.24 28.32
C ILE A 218 2.61 -2.54 27.25
N ALA A 219 2.23 -2.65 25.99
CA ALA A 219 2.93 -2.03 24.88
C ALA A 219 2.93 -0.50 24.98
N LYS A 220 1.85 0.11 25.49
CA LYS A 220 1.79 1.54 25.81
C LYS A 220 2.76 1.87 26.94
N GLN A 221 2.73 1.12 28.05
CA GLN A 221 3.63 1.33 29.18
C GLN A 221 5.11 1.25 28.79
N ILE A 222 5.48 0.29 27.93
CA ILE A 222 6.85 0.14 27.41
C ILE A 222 7.26 1.40 26.63
N ARG A 223 6.40 1.86 25.71
CA ARG A 223 6.73 3.02 24.84
C ARG A 223 6.72 4.35 25.59
N THR A 224 5.81 4.54 26.56
CA THR A 224 5.74 5.78 27.34
C THR A 224 6.78 5.83 28.47
N GLY A 225 7.08 4.70 29.09
CA GLY A 225 7.95 4.61 30.27
C GLY A 225 9.36 4.11 29.99
N GLY A 226 9.67 3.64 28.78
CA GLY A 226 10.96 3.06 28.43
C GLY A 226 11.29 1.75 29.17
N ASP A 227 10.30 1.06 29.74
CA ASP A 227 10.50 -0.15 30.53
C ASP A 227 10.53 -1.41 29.64
N TRP A 228 11.66 -1.62 28.96
CA TRP A 228 11.87 -2.75 28.07
C TRP A 228 11.89 -4.12 28.77
N SER A 229 11.92 -4.15 30.11
CA SER A 229 11.87 -5.41 30.86
C SER A 229 10.54 -6.15 30.63
N LEU A 230 9.46 -5.39 30.36
CA LEU A 230 8.10 -5.89 30.13
C LEU A 230 7.88 -6.53 28.74
N LEU A 231 8.90 -6.57 27.88
CA LEU A 231 8.77 -7.13 26.53
C LEU A 231 8.38 -8.62 26.55
N ARG A 232 8.82 -9.39 27.55
CA ARG A 232 8.46 -10.81 27.67
C ARG A 232 6.98 -10.98 28.01
N GLU A 233 6.47 -10.11 28.86
CA GLU A 233 5.07 -10.03 29.25
C GLU A 233 4.23 -9.63 28.03
N GLN A 234 4.67 -8.63 27.26
CA GLN A 234 4.03 -8.26 25.99
C GLN A 234 4.02 -9.44 25.00
N ALA A 235 5.13 -10.17 24.85
CA ALA A 235 5.20 -11.34 23.97
C ALA A 235 4.12 -12.39 24.32
N MET A 236 3.91 -12.61 25.61
CA MET A 236 2.91 -13.53 26.12
C MET A 236 1.48 -13.04 25.84
N PHE A 237 1.16 -11.79 26.19
CA PHE A 237 -0.20 -11.26 26.08
C PHE A 237 -0.59 -10.92 24.63
N SER A 238 0.33 -10.39 23.82
CA SER A 238 0.05 -9.97 22.44
C SER A 238 0.14 -11.10 21.42
N CYS A 239 0.96 -12.13 21.64
CA CYS A 239 1.22 -13.18 20.64
C CYS A 239 0.91 -14.59 21.15
N ALA A 240 1.54 -15.02 22.25
CA ALA A 240 1.54 -16.42 22.65
C ALA A 240 0.17 -16.89 23.19
N LEU A 241 -0.44 -16.14 24.11
CA LEU A 241 -1.74 -16.45 24.71
C LEU A 241 -2.90 -16.36 23.72
N PRO A 242 -3.02 -15.31 22.88
CA PRO A 242 -4.06 -15.25 21.86
C PRO A 242 -4.02 -16.47 20.94
N ALA A 243 -2.83 -16.86 20.49
CA ALA A 243 -2.66 -18.02 19.63
C ALA A 243 -2.93 -19.36 20.35
N LEU A 244 -2.65 -19.45 21.65
CA LEU A 244 -2.98 -20.61 22.47
C LEU A 244 -4.50 -20.78 22.64
N PHE A 245 -5.25 -19.70 22.83
CA PHE A 245 -6.70 -19.80 22.98
C PHE A 245 -7.41 -20.21 21.69
N MET A 246 -6.89 -19.77 20.54
CA MET A 246 -7.45 -20.15 19.24
C MET A 246 -7.10 -21.59 18.84
N ASP A 247 -6.00 -22.15 19.37
CA ASP A 247 -5.54 -23.55 19.25
C ASP A 247 -5.86 -24.22 17.91
N GLY A 248 -5.54 -23.58 16.80
CA GLY A 248 -6.01 -24.03 15.49
C GLY A 248 -4.99 -23.79 14.38
N TYR A 249 -5.48 -23.93 13.16
CA TYR A 249 -4.72 -23.61 11.96
C TYR A 249 -5.40 -22.47 11.21
N MET A 250 -4.59 -21.66 10.52
CA MET A 250 -5.10 -20.59 9.66
C MET A 250 -5.87 -21.18 8.48
N THR A 251 -7.12 -20.76 8.29
CA THR A 251 -7.92 -21.17 7.12
C THR A 251 -7.60 -20.39 5.86
N ALA A 252 -7.01 -19.20 6.01
CA ALA A 252 -6.67 -18.27 4.94
C ALA A 252 -5.19 -17.89 4.96
N GLN A 253 -4.71 -17.28 3.88
CA GLN A 253 -3.38 -16.67 3.84
C GLN A 253 -3.28 -15.56 4.89
N ILE A 254 -2.11 -15.44 5.53
CA ILE A 254 -1.83 -14.33 6.47
C ILE A 254 -1.95 -13.01 5.73
N SER A 255 -2.84 -12.17 6.24
CA SER A 255 -3.03 -10.80 5.79
C SER A 255 -2.10 -9.86 6.52
N PHE A 256 -1.60 -8.85 5.80
CA PHE A 256 -0.81 -7.78 6.41
C PHE A 256 -1.70 -6.92 7.32
N PRO A 257 -1.21 -6.42 8.46
CA PRO A 257 -2.02 -5.63 9.39
C PRO A 257 -2.60 -4.36 8.74
N ALA A 258 -3.92 -4.22 8.75
CA ALA A 258 -4.58 -3.05 8.20
C ALA A 258 -4.45 -1.82 9.12
N TRP A 259 -4.07 -2.04 10.39
CA TRP A 259 -3.92 -0.99 11.40
C TRP A 259 -2.96 0.12 10.96
N LEU A 260 -1.81 -0.22 10.36
CA LEU A 260 -0.81 0.77 9.91
C LEU A 260 -1.41 1.78 8.92
N GLY A 261 -2.09 1.29 7.89
CA GLY A 261 -2.76 2.14 6.91
C GLY A 261 -3.92 2.95 7.52
N LYS A 262 -4.64 2.37 8.49
CA LYS A 262 -5.70 3.09 9.22
C LYS A 262 -5.13 4.20 10.11
N ASN A 263 -3.99 3.97 10.76
CA ASN A 263 -3.33 4.94 11.62
C ASN A 263 -2.81 6.14 10.82
N SER A 264 -2.15 5.91 9.67
CA SER A 264 -1.74 7.02 8.79
C SER A 264 -2.93 7.83 8.27
N ASN A 265 -4.03 7.15 7.94
CA ASN A 265 -5.27 7.83 7.53
C ASN A 265 -5.89 8.64 8.68
N LEU A 266 -5.82 8.16 9.92
CA LEU A 266 -6.26 8.89 11.11
C LEU A 266 -5.44 10.17 11.28
N GLN A 267 -4.11 10.09 11.24
CA GLN A 267 -3.20 11.24 11.37
C GLN A 267 -3.46 12.28 10.26
N LYS A 268 -3.59 11.84 9.01
CA LYS A 268 -3.99 12.71 7.89
C LYS A 268 -5.30 13.44 8.18
N ARG A 269 -6.32 12.70 8.62
CA ARG A 269 -7.65 13.27 8.94
C ARG A 269 -7.58 14.24 10.11
N GLN A 270 -6.81 13.96 11.16
CA GLN A 270 -6.58 14.87 12.28
C GLN A 270 -5.92 16.17 11.82
N ARG A 271 -4.90 16.11 10.95
CA ARG A 271 -4.26 17.30 10.38
C ARG A 271 -5.24 18.15 9.58
N LEU A 272 -6.02 17.54 8.69
CA LEU A 272 -7.05 18.24 7.91
C LEU A 272 -8.09 18.90 8.83
N LEU A 273 -8.46 18.23 9.91
CA LEU A 273 -9.44 18.70 10.87
C LEU A 273 -8.90 19.89 11.68
N ARG A 274 -7.63 19.84 12.12
CA ARG A 274 -6.95 20.96 12.79
C ARG A 274 -6.88 22.19 11.87
N GLN A 275 -6.48 22.00 10.62
CA GLN A 275 -6.42 23.09 9.62
C GLN A 275 -7.80 23.73 9.42
N LEU A 276 -8.83 22.91 9.23
CA LEU A 276 -10.19 23.41 9.04
C LEU A 276 -10.71 24.14 10.29
N ALA A 277 -10.42 23.62 11.48
CA ALA A 277 -10.79 24.26 12.74
C ALA A 277 -10.16 25.66 12.84
N LEU A 278 -8.88 25.81 12.46
CA LEU A 278 -8.19 27.10 12.45
C LEU A 278 -8.84 28.10 11.48
N HIS A 279 -9.17 27.66 10.26
CA HIS A 279 -9.81 28.53 9.26
C HIS A 279 -11.21 29.00 9.70
N MET A 280 -11.97 28.11 10.33
CA MET A 280 -13.36 28.37 10.73
C MET A 280 -13.50 28.96 12.15
N HIS A 281 -12.39 29.10 12.90
CA HIS A 281 -12.40 29.44 14.32
C HIS A 281 -13.14 30.75 14.65
N LEU A 282 -13.10 31.75 13.77
CA LEU A 282 -13.79 33.03 13.97
C LEU A 282 -15.33 32.95 13.83
N ARG A 283 -15.85 31.82 13.34
CA ARG A 283 -17.28 31.63 13.01
C ARG A 283 -17.92 30.45 13.69
N ILE A 284 -17.12 29.52 14.18
CA ILE A 284 -17.57 28.32 14.87
C ILE A 284 -17.20 28.45 16.36
N ALA A 285 -18.10 28.00 17.22
CA ALA A 285 -17.93 28.01 18.68
C ALA A 285 -17.91 26.56 19.25
N GLY A 286 -17.35 25.61 18.49
CA GLY A 286 -17.39 24.19 18.80
C GLY A 286 -16.00 23.56 18.83
N ASN A 287 -15.88 22.46 19.57
CA ASN A 287 -14.67 21.66 19.59
C ASN A 287 -14.54 20.81 18.31
N ILE A 288 -13.40 20.14 18.17
CA ILE A 288 -13.09 19.29 17.02
C ILE A 288 -14.17 18.21 16.79
N GLN A 289 -14.71 17.62 17.85
CA GLN A 289 -15.74 16.57 17.77
C GLN A 289 -17.07 17.10 17.24
N SER A 290 -17.56 18.22 17.81
CA SER A 290 -18.76 18.92 17.35
C SER A 290 -18.61 19.37 15.90
N MET A 291 -17.41 19.79 15.50
CA MET A 291 -17.14 20.14 14.10
C MET A 291 -17.43 18.95 13.18
N VAL A 292 -16.89 17.76 13.50
CA VAL A 292 -17.10 16.55 12.68
C VAL A 292 -18.55 16.08 12.66
N LEU A 293 -19.22 16.09 13.80
CA LEU A 293 -20.55 15.50 13.95
C LEU A 293 -21.67 16.45 13.50
N ASP A 294 -21.55 17.74 13.81
CA ASP A 294 -22.64 18.70 13.66
C ASP A 294 -22.41 19.64 12.46
N TYR A 295 -21.20 20.18 12.31
CA TYR A 295 -20.90 21.18 11.30
C TYR A 295 -20.60 20.58 9.92
N LEU A 296 -19.68 19.61 9.82
CA LEU A 296 -19.23 19.07 8.53
C LEU A 296 -20.35 18.47 7.67
N PRO A 297 -21.31 17.69 8.21
CA PRO A 297 -22.39 17.15 7.39
C PRO A 297 -23.24 18.25 6.75
N ILE A 298 -23.54 19.30 7.52
CA ILE A 298 -24.35 20.44 7.04
C ILE A 298 -23.56 21.30 6.06
N LEU A 299 -22.29 21.58 6.35
CA LEU A 299 -21.39 22.34 5.47
C LEU A 299 -21.21 21.64 4.13
N ARG A 300 -21.01 20.32 4.14
CA ARG A 300 -20.92 19.50 2.93
C ARG A 300 -22.17 19.67 2.07
N GLU A 301 -23.37 19.59 2.64
CA GLU A 301 -24.61 19.81 1.90
C GLU A 301 -24.73 21.25 1.39
N ARG A 302 -24.40 22.26 2.21
CA ARG A 302 -24.46 23.68 1.82
C ARG A 302 -23.51 24.05 0.69
N LEU A 303 -22.36 23.38 0.60
CA LEU A 303 -21.38 23.59 -0.46
C LEU A 303 -21.74 22.85 -1.76
N TYR A 304 -22.23 21.61 -1.67
CA TYR A 304 -22.48 20.79 -2.87
C TYR A 304 -23.91 20.89 -3.41
N ARG A 305 -24.93 21.03 -2.57
CA ARG A 305 -26.35 21.01 -3.02
C ARG A 305 -26.70 22.15 -3.99
N PRO A 306 -26.28 23.41 -3.78
CA PRO A 306 -26.52 24.48 -4.76
C PRO A 306 -25.89 24.20 -6.12
N LEU A 307 -24.71 23.55 -6.14
CA LEU A 307 -24.00 23.19 -7.38
C LEU A 307 -24.65 22.01 -8.11
N ILE A 308 -25.37 21.14 -7.40
CA ILE A 308 -26.10 20.00 -7.99
C ILE A 308 -27.44 20.47 -8.55
N GLU A 309 -28.21 21.25 -7.79
CA GLU A 309 -29.57 21.66 -8.17
C GLU A 309 -29.60 22.82 -9.18
N ARG A 310 -28.69 23.79 -9.03
CA ARG A 310 -28.69 25.05 -9.82
C ARG A 310 -27.45 25.22 -10.72
N ASP A 311 -26.54 24.25 -10.71
CA ASP A 311 -25.30 24.26 -11.51
C ASP A 311 -24.55 25.60 -11.42
N SER A 312 -24.28 26.25 -12.55
CA SER A 312 -23.54 27.51 -12.63
C SER A 312 -24.24 28.69 -11.92
N ALA A 313 -25.56 28.62 -11.74
CA ALA A 313 -26.33 29.66 -11.04
C ALA A 313 -26.20 29.58 -9.51
N GLY A 314 -25.78 28.43 -8.96
CA GLY A 314 -25.55 28.23 -7.53
C GLY A 314 -24.16 28.67 -7.05
N VAL A 315 -23.25 29.05 -7.96
CA VAL A 315 -21.88 29.45 -7.62
C VAL A 315 -21.82 30.64 -6.65
N PRO A 316 -22.61 31.71 -6.81
CA PRO A 316 -22.58 32.85 -5.87
C PRO A 316 -22.94 32.44 -4.44
N ASP A 317 -23.90 31.53 -4.26
CA ASP A 317 -24.32 31.03 -2.94
C ASP A 317 -23.15 30.29 -2.25
N VAL A 318 -22.43 29.45 -2.99
CA VAL A 318 -21.26 28.72 -2.48
C VAL A 318 -20.11 29.66 -2.15
N VAL A 319 -19.85 30.65 -3.01
CA VAL A 319 -18.80 31.65 -2.78
C VAL A 319 -19.11 32.49 -1.53
N ALA A 320 -20.38 32.82 -1.28
CA ALA A 320 -20.79 33.47 -0.03
C ALA A 320 -20.47 32.61 1.20
N HIS A 321 -20.69 31.30 1.14
CA HIS A 321 -20.31 30.38 2.22
C HIS A 321 -18.79 30.27 2.42
N TYR A 322 -18.02 30.24 1.32
CA TYR A 322 -16.56 30.32 1.38
C TYR A 322 -16.10 31.59 2.11
N ASN A 323 -16.67 32.74 1.76
CA ASN A 323 -16.36 34.03 2.38
C ASN A 323 -16.77 34.09 3.86
N TYR A 324 -17.95 33.56 4.20
CA TYR A 324 -18.45 33.57 5.56
C TYR A 324 -17.53 32.79 6.51
N TYR A 325 -17.13 31.58 6.13
CA TYR A 325 -16.31 30.66 6.93
C TYR A 325 -14.81 30.73 6.64
N TYR A 326 -14.35 31.69 5.84
CA TYR A 326 -12.94 31.86 5.44
C TYR A 326 -12.31 30.61 4.80
N LEU A 327 -13.11 29.78 4.11
CA LEU A 327 -12.64 28.52 3.52
C LEU A 327 -11.75 28.75 2.29
N VAL A 328 -10.81 27.85 2.06
CA VAL A 328 -9.99 27.72 0.85
C VAL A 328 -10.51 26.54 0.02
N LYS A 329 -10.06 26.44 -1.22
CA LYS A 329 -10.44 25.32 -2.11
C LYS A 329 -10.13 23.96 -1.48
N ASP A 330 -8.93 23.82 -0.90
CA ASP A 330 -8.46 22.59 -0.28
C ASP A 330 -9.34 22.17 0.91
N ASP A 331 -9.90 23.13 1.65
CA ASP A 331 -10.82 22.86 2.76
C ASP A 331 -12.09 22.16 2.29
N THR A 332 -12.56 22.42 1.06
CA THR A 332 -13.76 21.74 0.57
C THR A 332 -13.52 20.29 0.19
N GLU A 333 -12.29 19.97 -0.25
CA GLU A 333 -11.87 18.58 -0.43
C GLU A 333 -11.77 17.88 0.94
N ALA A 334 -11.20 18.57 1.94
CA ALA A 334 -11.14 18.10 3.32
C ALA A 334 -12.54 17.87 3.93
N ILE A 335 -13.48 18.80 3.77
CA ILE A 335 -14.87 18.68 4.24
C ILE A 335 -15.55 17.47 3.59
N ASN A 336 -15.31 17.22 2.29
CA ASN A 336 -15.88 16.07 1.62
C ASN A 336 -15.29 14.73 2.10
N GLU A 337 -13.98 14.68 2.33
CA GLU A 337 -13.28 13.50 2.86
C GLU A 337 -13.70 13.19 4.31
N LEU A 338 -13.73 14.21 5.17
CA LEU A 338 -14.07 14.09 6.59
C LEU A 338 -15.58 13.84 6.81
N GLY A 339 -16.43 14.41 5.96
CA GLY A 339 -17.89 14.24 6.01
C GLY A 339 -18.40 12.96 5.32
N ALA A 340 -17.52 12.08 4.85
CA ALA A 340 -17.88 10.81 4.23
C ALA A 340 -17.91 9.68 5.26
N TRP A 341 -19.09 9.04 5.41
CA TRP A 341 -19.30 7.92 6.33
C TRP A 341 -19.40 6.59 5.56
N PRO A 342 -18.70 5.53 5.99
CA PRO A 342 -18.51 4.29 5.22
C PRO A 342 -19.79 3.51 4.88
N ASN A 343 -20.88 3.70 5.65
CA ASN A 343 -22.14 2.96 5.48
C ASN A 343 -23.28 3.80 4.88
N LYS A 344 -23.05 5.07 4.51
CA LYS A 344 -24.08 5.86 3.85
C LYS A 344 -24.02 5.63 2.34
N GLN A 345 -25.17 5.34 1.73
CA GLN A 345 -25.45 5.47 0.29
C GLN A 345 -25.31 6.92 -0.22
N ASN A 346 -24.54 7.76 0.46
CA ASN A 346 -24.14 9.06 -0.03
C ASN A 346 -23.16 8.81 -1.17
N LYS A 347 -23.69 8.66 -2.39
CA LYS A 347 -22.94 8.99 -3.60
C LYS A 347 -22.11 10.21 -3.30
N ASP A 348 -20.80 10.16 -3.55
CA ASP A 348 -19.92 11.30 -3.32
C ASP A 348 -20.59 12.55 -3.90
N LEU A 349 -21.05 13.47 -3.05
CA LEU A 349 -21.76 14.66 -3.53
C LEU A 349 -20.86 15.43 -4.50
N ALA A 350 -19.55 15.39 -4.28
CA ALA A 350 -18.53 15.91 -5.19
C ALA A 350 -18.54 15.28 -6.59
N SER A 351 -18.91 13.99 -6.73
CA SER A 351 -19.01 13.29 -8.02
C SER A 351 -20.25 13.69 -8.83
N LEU A 352 -21.31 14.14 -8.16
CA LEU A 352 -22.56 14.56 -8.79
C LEU A 352 -22.51 15.99 -9.36
N VAL A 353 -21.53 16.79 -8.93
CA VAL A 353 -21.35 18.16 -9.45
C VAL A 353 -20.75 18.12 -10.85
N SER A 354 -21.38 18.88 -11.77
CA SER A 354 -20.91 19.00 -13.15
C SER A 354 -19.50 19.61 -13.24
N THR A 355 -18.74 19.23 -14.26
CA THR A 355 -17.42 19.84 -14.54
C THR A 355 -17.54 21.34 -14.84
N LYS A 356 -18.66 21.77 -15.43
CA LYS A 356 -18.96 23.18 -15.71
C LYS A 356 -19.08 23.99 -14.41
N ALA A 357 -19.88 23.54 -13.45
CA ALA A 357 -20.04 24.21 -12.15
C ALA A 357 -18.72 24.30 -11.38
N LYS A 358 -17.92 23.22 -11.35
CA LYS A 358 -16.58 23.22 -10.71
C LYS A 358 -15.64 24.27 -11.33
N SER A 359 -15.65 24.37 -12.66
CA SER A 359 -14.82 25.34 -13.38
C SER A 359 -15.27 26.78 -13.13
N ALA A 360 -16.59 27.03 -13.07
CA ALA A 360 -17.16 28.33 -12.77
C ALA A 360 -16.84 28.78 -11.34
N LEU A 361 -16.97 27.88 -10.36
CA LEU A 361 -16.62 28.13 -8.96
C LEU A 361 -15.14 28.51 -8.81
N THR A 362 -14.24 27.74 -9.42
CA THR A 362 -12.79 28.02 -9.36
C THR A 362 -12.46 29.39 -9.97
N ARG A 363 -13.08 29.75 -11.10
CA ARG A 363 -12.89 31.06 -11.73
C ARG A 363 -13.40 32.21 -10.87
N GLN A 364 -14.54 32.04 -10.20
CA GLN A 364 -15.11 33.08 -9.35
C GLN A 364 -14.27 33.27 -8.07
N LEU A 365 -13.85 32.18 -7.41
CA LEU A 365 -12.99 32.24 -6.24
C LEU A 365 -11.65 32.93 -6.52
N ASN A 366 -11.05 32.69 -7.69
CA ASN A 366 -9.80 33.35 -8.08
C ASN A 366 -9.98 34.82 -8.48
N ARG A 367 -11.20 35.23 -8.89
CA ARG A 367 -11.50 36.60 -9.28
C ARG A 367 -11.74 37.49 -8.06
N GLU A 368 -12.33 36.94 -7.01
CA GLU A 368 -12.55 37.66 -5.75
C GLU A 368 -11.23 37.79 -4.98
N LYS A 369 -10.78 39.03 -4.73
CA LYS A 369 -9.67 39.29 -3.81
C LYS A 369 -10.18 39.12 -2.39
N ARG A 370 -9.97 37.94 -1.82
CA ARG A 370 -10.39 37.60 -0.45
C ARG A 370 -9.27 37.93 0.53
N PHE A 371 -9.59 38.65 1.59
CA PHE A 371 -8.68 38.84 2.73
C PHE A 371 -8.97 37.73 3.74
N LEU A 372 -8.06 36.77 3.84
CA LEU A 372 -8.16 35.68 4.79
C LEU A 372 -7.45 36.05 6.10
N PRO A 373 -7.98 35.63 7.27
CA PRO A 373 -7.36 35.90 8.58
C PRO A 373 -6.03 35.16 8.81
N PHE A 374 -5.67 34.23 7.93
CA PHE A 374 -4.50 33.38 8.04
C PHE A 374 -3.63 33.49 6.79
N ALA A 375 -2.32 33.26 6.94
CA ALA A 375 -1.39 33.25 5.83
C ALA A 375 -1.64 32.01 4.96
N GLN A 376 -1.78 32.21 3.65
CA GLN A 376 -1.76 31.10 2.71
C GLN A 376 -0.30 30.75 2.38
N PRO A 377 0.04 29.45 2.24
CA PRO A 377 1.31 29.05 1.66
C PRO A 377 1.41 29.72 0.28
N VAL A 378 2.42 30.55 0.09
CA VAL A 378 2.68 31.14 -1.21
C VAL A 378 3.25 30.03 -2.09
N ASP A 379 2.47 29.56 -3.07
CA ASP A 379 3.01 28.74 -4.16
C ASP A 379 4.08 29.55 -4.89
N ILE A 380 5.34 29.39 -4.50
CA ILE A 380 6.49 29.91 -5.25
C ILE A 380 6.56 29.09 -6.54
N LYS A 381 5.78 29.49 -7.54
CA LYS A 381 5.98 29.03 -8.91
C LYS A 381 7.37 29.48 -9.32
N THR A 382 8.29 28.53 -9.42
CA THR A 382 9.63 28.69 -9.99
C THR A 382 9.52 29.04 -11.48
N GLY A 383 9.21 30.32 -11.74
CA GLY A 383 9.06 30.92 -13.06
C GLY A 383 10.23 31.84 -13.38
N ARG A 384 11.25 31.26 -14.02
CA ARG A 384 12.23 31.86 -14.95
C ARG A 384 12.37 33.40 -14.94
N ARG A 385 13.53 33.85 -14.45
CA ARG A 385 14.13 35.20 -14.55
C ARG A 385 13.73 36.01 -15.79
N LYS A 386 13.27 37.25 -15.56
CA LYS A 386 13.67 38.47 -16.29
C LYS A 386 13.48 39.67 -15.36
N GLY A 387 14.57 40.37 -15.07
CA GLY A 387 14.66 41.35 -13.98
C GLY A 387 14.15 42.75 -14.30
N ALA A 388 13.96 43.53 -13.24
CA ALA A 388 14.49 44.88 -13.06
C ALA A 388 14.25 45.33 -11.61
N GLU A 389 15.31 45.83 -11.00
CA GLU A 389 15.49 46.56 -9.73
C GLU A 389 14.26 47.38 -9.25
N THR A 390 13.93 47.51 -7.96
CA THR A 390 14.75 48.15 -6.91
C THR A 390 14.06 48.06 -5.53
N LYS A 391 14.89 47.97 -4.48
CA LYS A 391 14.71 48.48 -3.09
C LYS A 391 13.68 47.82 -2.15
N GLY A 392 14.20 47.10 -1.16
CA GLY A 392 13.46 46.74 0.06
C GLY A 392 14.13 45.66 0.90
N LYS A 393 15.21 46.04 1.57
CA LYS A 393 16.05 45.26 2.52
C LYS A 393 15.21 44.44 3.52
N VAL A 394 15.30 43.10 3.49
CA VAL A 394 15.08 42.22 4.66
C VAL A 394 16.07 41.06 4.61
N VAL A 395 16.49 40.67 5.81
CA VAL A 395 17.65 39.90 6.23
C VAL A 395 17.70 38.48 5.67
N SER A 396 18.91 38.08 5.28
CA SER A 396 19.35 36.73 4.98
C SER A 396 19.41 35.85 6.24
N VAL A 397 18.84 34.66 6.21
CA VAL A 397 19.34 33.53 7.00
C VAL A 397 19.39 32.32 6.07
N ASP A 398 20.58 31.73 6.05
CA ASP A 398 21.01 30.55 5.30
C ASP A 398 20.08 29.35 5.45
N GLU A 399 19.96 28.63 4.34
CA GLU A 399 19.42 27.29 4.25
C GLU A 399 20.30 26.34 5.08
N THR A 400 19.71 25.75 6.12
CA THR A 400 20.19 24.47 6.66
C THR A 400 19.16 23.42 6.28
N GLU A 401 19.65 22.39 5.61
CA GLU A 401 18.92 21.25 5.07
C GLU A 401 18.17 20.51 6.19
N GLU A 402 16.83 20.50 6.13
CA GLU A 402 16.04 19.53 6.88
C GLU A 402 16.16 18.16 6.18
N LYS A 403 16.97 17.29 6.79
CA LYS A 403 16.83 15.85 6.63
C LYS A 403 15.57 15.43 7.36
N GLU A 404 14.74 14.62 6.70
CA GLU A 404 13.68 13.84 7.34
C GLU A 404 14.33 12.84 8.31
N ASP A 405 14.58 13.27 9.54
CA ASP A 405 14.80 12.37 10.66
C ASP A 405 13.43 12.07 11.30
N LEU A 406 13.19 10.77 11.52
CA LEU A 406 12.02 10.21 12.19
C LEU A 406 12.02 10.64 13.66
N GLU A 407 11.44 11.80 13.97
CA GLU A 407 11.17 12.20 15.36
C GLU A 407 9.79 11.71 15.80
N GLU A 408 9.71 10.45 16.26
CA GLU A 408 8.56 9.93 17.01
C GLU A 408 8.57 10.37 18.50
N GLU A 409 9.53 11.20 18.93
CA GLU A 409 9.69 11.59 20.34
C GLU A 409 9.02 12.93 20.74
N ASN A 410 8.68 13.81 19.79
CA ASN A 410 8.08 15.13 20.10
C ASN A 410 6.55 15.11 20.29
N ASP A 411 5.85 14.04 19.90
CA ASP A 411 4.38 13.97 19.99
C ASP A 411 3.85 13.75 21.43
N LEU A 412 4.70 13.29 22.36
CA LEU A 412 4.30 13.02 23.75
C LEU A 412 4.30 14.28 24.64
N GLU A 413 5.11 15.30 24.32
CA GLU A 413 5.10 16.57 25.05
C GLU A 413 3.86 17.42 24.72
N GLU A 414 3.34 17.33 23.48
CA GLU A 414 2.07 17.97 23.11
C GLU A 414 0.87 17.31 23.81
N GLU A 415 0.81 15.97 23.91
CA GLU A 415 -0.27 15.27 24.64
C GLU A 415 -0.23 15.57 26.16
N ALA A 416 0.97 15.71 26.75
CA ALA A 416 1.12 16.05 28.17
C ALA A 416 0.69 17.49 28.48
N MET A 417 0.92 18.44 27.56
CA MET A 417 0.41 19.81 27.68
C MET A 417 -1.12 19.88 27.51
N GLU A 418 -1.72 19.05 26.65
CA GLU A 418 -3.17 19.00 26.42
C GLU A 418 -3.95 18.49 27.65
N VAL A 419 -3.43 17.50 28.38
CA VAL A 419 -4.06 17.02 29.63
C VAL A 419 -4.03 18.10 30.71
N ASN A 420 -2.95 18.89 30.78
CA ASN A 420 -2.82 19.94 31.79
C ASN A 420 -3.69 21.18 31.47
N MET A 421 -3.91 21.51 30.20
CA MET A 421 -4.87 22.57 29.83
C MET A 421 -6.32 22.15 30.07
N LEU A 422 -6.68 20.89 29.78
CA LEU A 422 -8.04 20.38 29.99
C LEU A 422 -8.42 20.20 31.47
N GLN A 423 -7.45 20.10 32.38
CA GLN A 423 -7.69 20.06 33.83
C GLN A 423 -7.82 21.43 34.48
N MET A 424 -7.46 22.53 33.80
CA MET A 424 -7.58 23.89 34.34
C MET A 424 -8.93 24.58 34.04
N GLU A 425 -9.84 23.94 33.30
CA GLU A 425 -11.17 24.47 32.98
C GLU A 425 -12.35 23.73 33.66
N TYR A 426 -12.12 23.14 34.85
CA TYR A 426 -13.19 22.67 35.73
C TYR A 426 -13.16 23.32 37.12
#